data_AF-A0A2Z5N6Y9-F1
#
_entry.id   AF-A0A2Z5N6Y9-F1
#
_cell.length_a   1.000
_cell.length_b   1.000
_cell.length_c   1.000
_cell.angle_alpha   90.00
_cell.angle_beta   90.00
_cell.angle_gamma   90.00
#
_symmetry.space_group_name_H-M   'P 1'
#
loop_
_entity.id
_entity.type
_entity.pdbx_description
1 polymer ?
#
loop_
_entity_poly.entity_id
_entity_poly.type
_entity_poly.pdbx_seq_one_letter_code
_entity_poly.pdbx_strand_id
1 'polypeptide(L)'
;MFLDHLHPERWTFLWNALSTLSIKLCAGLALLVAGWWLSKRLGNWLNRLLSNKERVDDTLRPILCDVAVWGIRIVAIVGALSQLGIETASIVAVLGAAGLAIGLALQGTMQNIAAGIMLLLLRPFKVGDYIDGGTGVAGTVDEVGLFMTRLTKPDGICEYVPNSALWGSSIRNYTRNPTRRLDLEVEVSVHDDIDRALAALHALAVADPDVLQDPAPDVMVMRFDDSTAVANLRVWTHTDKFWAMRWRLARQLRKTLADADCALPIRTRELHIVHDAERRTDGAHARQV
;
A
#
# COMPACT_ATOMS: atom_id res chain seq x y z
N MET A 1 86.83 16.83 29.37
CA MET A 1 86.48 15.42 29.07
C MET A 1 85.10 15.16 29.68
N PHE A 2 84.04 15.69 29.06
CA PHE A 2 82.67 15.77 29.62
C PHE A 2 81.63 15.31 28.58
N LEU A 3 82.06 14.59 27.55
CA LEU A 3 81.25 14.20 26.38
C LEU A 3 81.11 12.67 26.20
N ASP A 4 81.47 11.86 27.21
CA ASP A 4 81.43 10.38 27.11
C ASP A 4 80.23 9.73 27.84
N HIS A 5 79.21 10.51 28.22
CA HIS A 5 77.99 10.00 28.87
C HIS A 5 76.73 10.06 27.98
N LEU A 6 76.90 10.30 26.68
CA LEU A 6 75.82 10.12 25.71
C LEU A 6 75.75 8.65 25.29
N HIS A 7 75.02 7.85 26.07
CA HIS A 7 74.75 6.44 25.77
C HIS A 7 74.29 6.26 24.31
N PRO A 8 74.97 5.42 23.49
CA PRO A 8 74.59 5.18 22.10
C PRO A 8 73.19 4.59 21.92
N GLU A 9 72.62 3.98 22.97
CA GLU A 9 71.25 3.45 22.96
C GLU A 9 70.16 4.54 22.90
N ARG A 10 70.45 5.77 23.33
CA ARG A 10 69.48 6.88 23.21
C ARG A 10 69.34 7.37 21.77
N TRP A 11 70.39 7.26 20.95
CA TRP A 11 70.38 7.68 19.55
C TRP A 11 69.57 6.74 18.67
N THR A 12 69.66 5.42 18.87
CA THR A 12 68.85 4.44 18.14
C THR A 12 67.37 4.53 18.50
N PHE A 13 67.05 4.79 19.78
CA PHE A 13 65.70 5.09 20.22
C PHE A 13 65.12 6.34 19.53
N LEU A 14 65.88 7.44 19.50
CA LEU A 14 65.45 8.67 18.83
C LEU A 14 65.26 8.49 17.32
N TRP A 15 66.16 7.76 16.65
CA TRP A 15 66.02 7.43 15.22
C TRP A 15 64.79 6.56 14.93
N ASN A 16 64.53 5.55 15.75
CA ASN A 16 63.36 4.68 15.61
C ASN A 16 62.05 5.42 15.90
N ALA A 17 62.04 6.30 16.89
CA ALA A 17 60.89 7.16 17.16
C ALA A 17 60.62 8.14 16.00
N LEU A 18 61.67 8.70 15.40
CA LEU A 18 61.54 9.62 14.27
C LEU A 18 61.09 8.91 12.98
N SER A 19 61.61 7.70 12.71
CA SER A 19 61.24 6.91 11.53
C SER A 19 59.80 6.40 11.61
N THR A 20 59.36 5.95 12.78
CA THR A 20 57.96 5.50 12.97
C THR A 20 56.97 6.66 12.90
N LEU A 21 57.31 7.82 13.48
CA LEU A 21 56.47 9.02 13.39
C LEU A 21 56.34 9.53 11.95
N SER A 22 57.46 9.57 11.21
CA SER A 22 57.45 10.01 9.80
C SER A 22 56.67 9.05 8.90
N ILE A 23 56.79 7.74 9.09
CA ILE A 23 55.97 6.75 8.35
C ILE A 23 54.48 6.94 8.64
N LYS A 24 54.10 7.13 9.92
CA LYS A 24 52.70 7.37 10.32
C LYS A 24 52.14 8.67 9.76
N LEU A 25 52.92 9.75 9.78
CA LEU A 25 52.58 11.03 9.16
C LEU A 25 52.40 10.90 7.65
N CYS A 26 53.32 10.22 6.96
CA CYS A 26 53.23 9.98 5.52
C CYS A 26 52.00 9.12 5.17
N ALA A 27 51.74 8.06 5.94
CA ALA A 27 50.57 7.20 5.74
C ALA A 27 49.25 7.96 5.97
N GLY A 28 49.16 8.76 7.04
CA GLY A 28 47.99 9.60 7.31
C GLY A 28 47.78 10.66 6.22
N LEU A 29 48.85 11.32 5.76
CA LEU A 29 48.78 12.28 4.67
C LEU A 29 48.36 11.62 3.36
N ALA A 30 48.89 10.44 3.05
CA ALA A 30 48.51 9.67 1.87
C ALA A 30 47.02 9.31 1.89
N LEU A 31 46.48 8.90 3.05
CA LEU A 31 45.03 8.66 3.22
C LEU A 31 44.19 9.91 2.99
N LEU A 32 44.60 11.06 3.52
CA LEU A 32 43.89 12.32 3.28
C LEU A 32 43.90 12.72 1.80
N VAL A 33 45.07 12.64 1.15
CA VAL A 33 45.21 12.94 -0.28
C VAL A 33 44.37 11.99 -1.13
N ALA A 34 44.42 10.69 -0.84
CA ALA A 34 43.62 9.69 -1.53
C ALA A 34 42.11 9.92 -1.31
N GLY A 35 41.69 10.23 -0.08
CA GLY A 35 40.30 10.55 0.25
C GLY A 35 39.79 11.82 -0.44
N TRP A 36 40.60 12.88 -0.49
CA TRP A 36 40.25 14.11 -1.21
C TRP A 36 40.17 13.91 -2.71
N TRP A 37 41.12 13.15 -3.27
CA TRP A 37 41.12 12.78 -4.68
C TRP A 37 39.89 11.93 -5.03
N LEU A 38 39.59 10.90 -4.24
CA LEU A 38 38.46 10.01 -4.45
C LEU A 38 37.13 10.75 -4.28
N SER A 39 36.98 11.59 -3.26
CA SER A 39 35.76 12.38 -3.05
C SER A 39 35.54 13.37 -4.20
N LYS A 40 36.58 14.05 -4.69
CA LYS A 40 36.47 14.93 -5.88
C LYS A 40 36.10 14.15 -7.13
N ARG A 41 36.67 12.96 -7.33
CA ARG A 41 36.37 12.09 -8.47
C ARG A 41 34.92 11.60 -8.42
N LEU A 42 34.44 11.16 -7.26
CA LEU A 42 33.06 10.73 -7.06
C LEU A 42 32.08 11.91 -7.23
N GLY A 43 32.37 13.08 -6.65
CA GLY A 43 31.53 14.26 -6.79
C GLY A 43 31.39 14.71 -8.24
N ASN A 44 32.49 14.70 -9.00
CA ASN A 44 32.45 14.99 -10.44
C ASN A 44 31.67 13.95 -11.23
N TRP A 45 31.79 12.67 -10.87
CA TRP A 45 31.04 11.58 -11.50
C TRP A 45 29.53 11.68 -11.21
N LEU A 46 29.15 11.89 -9.94
CA LEU A 46 27.76 12.11 -9.53
C LEU A 46 27.15 13.33 -10.21
N ASN A 47 27.88 14.46 -10.24
CA ASN A 47 27.39 15.67 -10.89
C ASN A 47 27.15 15.45 -12.39
N ARG A 48 28.04 14.71 -13.08
CA ARG A 48 27.85 14.35 -14.51
C ARG A 48 26.66 13.41 -14.74
N LEU A 49 26.41 12.48 -13.83
CA LEU A 49 25.27 11.57 -13.94
C LEU A 49 23.95 12.29 -13.68
N LEU A 50 23.91 13.18 -12.70
CA LEU A 50 22.74 13.95 -12.33
C LEU A 50 22.49 15.10 -13.31
N SER A 51 23.52 15.64 -13.97
CA SER A 51 23.39 16.68 -15.00
C SER A 51 22.65 16.23 -16.24
N ASN A 52 22.70 14.94 -16.55
CA ASN A 52 22.10 14.39 -17.76
C ASN A 52 20.64 13.95 -17.56
N LYS A 53 20.04 14.22 -16.39
CA LYS A 53 18.65 13.88 -16.10
C LYS A 53 17.84 15.14 -15.86
N GLU A 54 16.97 15.49 -16.82
CA GLU A 54 16.00 16.61 -16.74
C GLU A 54 15.08 16.55 -15.50
N ARG A 55 14.97 15.39 -14.85
CA ARG A 55 14.09 15.16 -13.70
C ARG A 55 14.75 15.35 -12.33
N VAL A 56 16.05 15.65 -12.27
CA VAL A 56 16.73 15.93 -11.00
C VAL A 56 16.81 17.43 -10.82
N ASP A 57 15.96 17.95 -9.93
CA ASP A 57 15.88 19.36 -9.61
C ASP A 57 17.24 19.92 -9.16
N ASP A 58 17.53 21.16 -9.52
CA ASP A 58 18.82 21.81 -9.24
C ASP A 58 19.08 21.94 -7.73
N THR A 59 18.02 21.83 -6.91
CA THR A 59 18.09 21.81 -5.45
C THR A 59 18.55 20.47 -4.87
N LEU A 60 18.16 19.34 -5.47
CA LEU A 60 18.46 17.99 -4.95
C LEU A 60 19.89 17.55 -5.27
N ARG A 61 20.40 17.97 -6.44
CA ARG A 61 21.73 17.61 -6.92
C ARG A 61 22.87 17.99 -5.96
N PRO A 62 23.00 19.25 -5.49
CA PRO A 62 24.08 19.64 -4.60
C PRO A 62 24.01 18.85 -3.28
N ILE A 63 22.81 18.64 -2.74
CA ILE A 63 22.61 17.86 -1.50
C ILE A 63 23.15 16.44 -1.65
N LEU A 64 22.80 15.72 -2.72
CA LEU A 64 23.28 14.36 -2.96
C LEU A 64 24.79 14.29 -3.17
N CYS A 65 25.36 15.25 -3.90
CA CYS A 65 26.79 15.32 -4.12
C CYS A 65 27.55 15.61 -2.81
N ASP A 66 27.07 16.56 -2.01
CA ASP A 66 27.70 16.97 -0.78
C ASP A 66 27.68 15.85 0.27
N VAL A 67 26.56 15.13 0.42
CA VAL A 67 26.47 13.98 1.33
C VAL A 67 27.49 12.89 0.95
N ALA A 68 27.60 12.55 -0.34
CA ALA A 68 28.55 11.55 -0.80
C ALA A 68 30.02 11.99 -0.63
N VAL A 69 30.32 13.26 -0.96
CA VAL A 69 31.65 13.85 -0.83
C VAL A 69 32.10 13.91 0.63
N TRP A 70 31.22 14.42 1.52
CA TRP A 70 31.52 14.51 2.95
C TRP A 70 31.62 13.14 3.61
N GLY A 71 30.81 12.16 3.21
CA GLY A 71 30.92 10.78 3.69
C GLY A 71 32.33 10.21 3.50
N ILE A 72 32.89 10.33 2.29
CA ILE A 72 34.26 9.87 1.99
C ILE A 72 35.31 10.67 2.78
N ARG A 73 35.15 12.00 2.87
CA ARG A 73 36.10 12.85 3.59
C ARG A 73 36.14 12.53 5.08
N ILE A 74 34.99 12.29 5.71
CA ILE A 74 34.93 11.90 7.12
C ILE A 74 35.67 10.58 7.35
N VAL A 75 35.43 9.57 6.50
CA VAL A 75 36.15 8.28 6.58
C VAL A 75 37.66 8.47 6.43
N ALA A 76 38.10 9.30 5.47
CA ALA A 76 39.52 9.58 5.26
C ALA A 76 40.16 10.33 6.45
N ILE A 77 39.46 11.30 7.04
CA ILE A 77 39.91 12.04 8.22
C ILE A 77 40.06 11.09 9.41
N VAL A 78 39.05 10.27 9.69
CA VAL A 78 39.11 9.28 10.79
C VAL A 78 40.26 8.29 10.56
N GLY A 79 40.43 7.78 9.34
CA GLY A 79 41.55 6.90 8.99
C GLY A 79 42.92 7.55 9.20
N ALA A 80 43.07 8.83 8.85
CA ALA A 80 44.32 9.57 9.07
C ALA A 80 44.61 9.81 10.56
N LEU A 81 43.60 10.15 11.36
CA LEU A 81 43.74 10.31 12.81
C LEU A 81 44.17 8.99 13.48
N SER A 82 43.62 7.86 13.02
CA SER A 82 44.01 6.53 13.50
C SER A 82 45.49 6.23 13.25
N GLN A 83 46.03 6.61 12.08
CA GLN A 83 47.47 6.44 11.78
C GLN A 83 48.37 7.28 12.70
N LEU A 84 47.90 8.45 13.14
CA LEU A 84 48.60 9.31 14.09
C LEU A 84 48.57 8.76 15.54
N GLY A 85 47.90 7.63 15.77
CA GLY A 85 47.76 7.02 17.10
C GLY A 85 46.69 7.67 17.96
N ILE A 86 45.80 8.48 17.37
CA ILE A 86 44.65 9.05 18.08
C ILE A 86 43.59 7.96 18.21
N GLU A 87 43.01 7.82 19.39
CA GLU A 87 41.92 6.88 19.63
C GLU A 87 40.65 7.35 18.91
N THR A 88 40.34 6.72 17.77
CA THR A 88 39.17 7.08 16.96
C THR A 88 37.90 6.34 17.37
N ALA A 89 37.97 5.45 18.37
CA ALA A 89 36.83 4.63 18.79
C ALA A 89 35.62 5.47 19.23
N SER A 90 35.86 6.53 20.02
CA SER A 90 34.81 7.47 20.46
C SER A 90 34.19 8.24 19.29
N ILE A 91 35.01 8.68 18.31
CA ILE A 91 34.55 9.38 17.11
C ILE A 91 33.67 8.44 16.26
N VAL A 92 34.14 7.21 16.05
CA VAL A 92 33.40 6.18 15.30
C VAL A 92 32.09 5.83 16.00
N ALA A 93 32.07 5.76 17.34
CA ALA A 93 30.86 5.52 18.10
C ALA A 93 29.82 6.63 17.90
N VAL A 94 30.23 7.91 17.98
CA VAL A 94 29.33 9.05 17.75
C VAL A 94 28.83 9.10 16.30
N LEU A 95 29.73 8.90 15.33
CA LEU A 95 29.34 8.84 13.91
C LEU A 95 28.39 7.67 13.62
N GLY A 96 28.62 6.52 14.25
CA GLY A 96 27.75 5.35 14.17
C GLY A 96 26.36 5.63 14.74
N ALA A 97 26.28 6.26 15.91
CA ALA A 97 25.01 6.66 16.53
C ALA A 97 24.25 7.69 15.66
N ALA A 98 24.94 8.70 15.14
CA ALA A 98 24.36 9.68 14.22
C ALA A 98 23.86 9.02 12.92
N GLY A 99 24.64 8.09 12.36
CA GLY A 99 24.27 7.32 11.17
C GLY A 99 23.03 6.45 11.40
N LEU A 100 22.93 5.79 12.56
CA LEU A 100 21.76 5.02 12.94
C LEU A 100 20.52 5.91 13.06
N ALA A 101 20.64 7.07 13.71
CA ALA A 101 19.53 8.02 13.86
C ALA A 101 19.02 8.52 12.49
N ILE A 102 19.92 8.88 11.57
CA ILE A 102 19.57 9.27 10.20
C ILE A 102 18.92 8.09 9.44
N GLY A 103 19.46 6.88 9.59
CA GLY A 103 18.92 5.67 8.96
C GLY A 103 17.50 5.36 9.42
N LEU A 104 17.22 5.48 10.71
CA LEU A 104 15.88 5.32 11.28
C LEU A 104 14.93 6.42 10.80
N ALA A 105 15.40 7.67 10.70
CA ALA A 105 14.62 8.77 10.15
C ALA A 105 14.23 8.55 8.67
N LEU A 106 15.09 7.91 7.89
CA LEU A 106 14.87 7.59 6.47
C LEU A 106 14.23 6.22 6.23
N GLN A 107 13.96 5.45 7.28
CA GLN A 107 13.46 4.08 7.17
C GLN A 107 12.16 3.99 6.37
N GLY A 108 11.20 4.89 6.63
CA GLY A 108 9.91 4.91 5.91
C GLY A 108 10.06 5.20 4.41
N THR A 109 10.98 6.09 4.05
CA THR A 109 11.27 6.42 2.65
C THR A 109 11.91 5.23 1.92
N MET A 110 12.87 4.55 2.56
CA MET A 110 13.50 3.34 1.99
C MET A 110 12.49 2.19 1.83
N GLN A 111 11.55 2.04 2.77
CA GLN A 111 10.49 1.05 2.66
C GLN A 111 9.60 1.29 1.43
N ASN A 112 9.27 2.55 1.14
CA ASN A 112 8.52 2.91 -0.07
C ASN A 112 9.28 2.62 -1.37
N ILE A 113 10.59 2.91 -1.41
CA ILE A 113 11.44 2.56 -2.57
C ILE A 113 11.41 1.04 -2.79
N ALA A 114 11.68 0.26 -1.74
CA ALA A 114 11.73 -1.19 -1.83
C ALA A 114 10.38 -1.78 -2.29
N ALA A 115 9.28 -1.28 -1.73
CA ALA A 115 7.93 -1.65 -2.15
C ALA A 115 7.66 -1.29 -3.61
N GLY A 116 8.06 -0.10 -4.06
CA GLY A 116 7.93 0.34 -5.46
C GLY A 116 8.66 -0.57 -6.43
N ILE A 117 9.90 -0.94 -6.11
CA ILE A 117 10.70 -1.89 -6.90
C ILE A 117 9.98 -3.25 -6.98
N MET A 118 9.47 -3.76 -5.86
CA MET A 118 8.74 -5.04 -5.83
C MET A 118 7.45 -5.00 -6.66
N LEU A 119 6.67 -3.92 -6.57
CA LEU A 119 5.47 -3.72 -7.37
C LEU A 119 5.79 -3.71 -8.87
N LEU A 120 6.89 -3.05 -9.28
CA LEU A 120 7.33 -3.00 -10.67
C LEU A 120 7.88 -4.33 -11.19
N LEU A 121 8.52 -5.12 -10.32
CA LEU A 121 9.14 -6.40 -10.67
C LEU A 121 8.10 -7.52 -10.76
N LEU A 122 7.23 -7.64 -9.76
CA LEU A 122 6.23 -8.72 -9.68
C LEU A 122 4.94 -8.37 -10.43
N ARG A 123 4.67 -7.08 -10.66
CA ARG A 123 3.52 -6.55 -11.42
C ARG A 123 2.17 -7.20 -11.04
N PRO A 124 1.75 -7.14 -9.75
CA PRO A 124 0.42 -7.60 -9.33
C PRO A 124 -0.70 -6.82 -10.05
N PHE A 125 -0.41 -5.61 -10.52
CA PHE A 125 -1.25 -4.78 -11.37
C PHE A 125 -0.40 -4.00 -12.38
N LYS A 126 -1.06 -3.41 -13.38
CA LYS A 126 -0.47 -2.55 -14.41
C LYS A 126 -1.17 -1.19 -14.44
N VAL A 127 -0.53 -0.23 -15.11
CA VAL A 127 -1.17 1.04 -15.45
C VAL A 127 -2.43 0.75 -16.28
N GLY A 128 -3.55 1.36 -15.89
CA GLY A 128 -4.88 1.13 -16.44
C GLY A 128 -5.73 0.11 -15.68
N ASP A 129 -5.16 -0.67 -14.76
CA ASP A 129 -5.95 -1.59 -13.92
C ASP A 129 -6.72 -0.82 -12.85
N TYR A 130 -7.96 -1.21 -12.59
CA TYR A 130 -8.73 -0.75 -11.43
C TYR A 130 -8.45 -1.66 -10.23
N ILE A 131 -7.85 -1.10 -9.19
CA ILE A 131 -7.43 -1.84 -7.99
C ILE A 131 -8.08 -1.29 -6.72
N ASP A 132 -8.17 -2.16 -5.72
CA ASP A 132 -8.47 -1.81 -4.33
C ASP A 132 -7.31 -2.33 -3.47
N GLY A 133 -6.54 -1.40 -2.92
CA GLY A 133 -5.39 -1.65 -2.06
C GLY A 133 -5.74 -1.74 -0.57
N GLY A 134 -7.03 -1.82 -0.22
CA GLY A 134 -7.49 -1.84 1.16
C GLY A 134 -7.57 -0.45 1.81
N THR A 135 -8.18 -0.38 2.99
CA THR A 135 -8.32 0.86 3.80
C THR A 135 -8.94 2.06 3.07
N GLY A 136 -9.83 1.81 2.10
CA GLY A 136 -10.52 2.88 1.34
C GLY A 136 -9.72 3.44 0.16
N VAL A 137 -8.57 2.82 -0.18
CA VAL A 137 -7.74 3.19 -1.33
C VAL A 137 -8.14 2.34 -2.53
N ALA A 138 -9.00 2.87 -3.38
CA ALA A 138 -9.44 2.20 -4.61
C ALA A 138 -9.49 3.18 -5.79
N GLY A 139 -8.97 2.76 -6.95
CA GLY A 139 -8.89 3.59 -8.13
C GLY A 139 -8.18 2.91 -9.30
N THR A 140 -8.21 3.56 -10.46
CA THR A 140 -7.47 3.17 -11.66
C THR A 140 -6.02 3.61 -11.52
N VAL A 141 -5.07 2.71 -11.79
CA VAL A 141 -3.63 3.01 -11.69
C VAL A 141 -3.18 3.86 -12.88
N ASP A 142 -2.69 5.07 -12.61
CA ASP A 142 -2.14 5.96 -13.64
C ASP A 142 -0.64 5.78 -13.80
N GLU A 143 0.09 5.65 -12.68
CA GLU A 143 1.54 5.54 -12.66
C GLU A 143 2.03 4.87 -11.38
N VAL A 144 3.03 3.99 -11.51
CA VAL A 144 3.77 3.44 -10.37
C VAL A 144 5.13 4.15 -10.31
N GLY A 145 5.24 5.12 -9.41
CA GLY A 145 6.48 5.85 -9.16
C GLY A 145 7.41 5.12 -8.20
N LEU A 146 8.58 5.73 -7.92
CA LEU A 146 9.58 5.15 -7.02
C LEU A 146 9.09 5.07 -5.56
N PHE A 147 8.38 6.10 -5.09
CA PHE A 147 7.93 6.20 -3.70
C PHE A 147 6.41 6.03 -3.56
N MET A 148 5.66 6.52 -4.54
CA MET A 148 4.20 6.59 -4.52
C MET A 148 3.64 6.03 -5.83
N THR A 149 2.44 5.47 -5.75
CA THR A 149 1.61 5.11 -6.89
C THR A 149 0.49 6.14 -7.01
N ARG A 150 0.24 6.62 -8.23
CA ARG A 150 -0.85 7.56 -8.53
C ARG A 150 -2.07 6.77 -9.01
N LEU A 151 -3.20 7.01 -8.36
CA LEU A 151 -4.49 6.43 -8.68
C LEU A 151 -5.49 7.53 -9.04
N THR A 152 -6.38 7.26 -9.99
CA THR A 152 -7.57 8.07 -10.24
C THR A 152 -8.80 7.34 -9.73
N LYS A 153 -9.52 7.95 -8.79
CA LYS A 153 -10.77 7.42 -8.23
C LYS A 153 -11.92 7.51 -9.24
N PRO A 154 -13.00 6.73 -9.07
CA PRO A 154 -14.19 6.80 -9.95
C PRO A 154 -14.87 8.18 -10.02
N ASP A 155 -14.68 9.02 -8.99
CA ASP A 155 -15.16 10.41 -8.94
C ASP A 155 -14.20 11.41 -9.63
N GLY A 156 -13.11 10.93 -10.23
CA GLY A 156 -12.11 11.74 -10.93
C GLY A 156 -11.02 12.34 -10.02
N ILE A 157 -11.01 12.02 -8.73
CA ILE A 157 -9.99 12.54 -7.80
C ILE A 157 -8.68 11.77 -7.98
N CYS A 158 -7.59 12.51 -8.16
CA CYS A 158 -6.22 11.97 -8.15
C CYS A 158 -5.76 11.73 -6.70
N GLU A 159 -5.33 10.52 -6.39
CA GLU A 159 -4.82 10.09 -5.09
C GLU A 159 -3.39 9.55 -5.22
N TYR A 160 -2.48 10.02 -4.36
CA TYR A 160 -1.11 9.53 -4.28
C TYR A 160 -0.97 8.61 -3.07
N VAL A 161 -0.60 7.36 -3.32
CA VAL A 161 -0.55 6.30 -2.31
C VAL A 161 0.90 5.86 -2.10
N PRO A 162 1.40 5.81 -0.85
CA PRO A 162 2.68 5.20 -0.55
C PRO A 162 2.77 3.77 -1.06
N ASN A 163 3.85 3.45 -1.77
CA ASN A 163 4.07 2.11 -2.30
C ASN A 163 4.08 1.05 -1.19
N SER A 164 4.61 1.40 -0.01
CA SER A 164 4.62 0.50 1.15
C SER A 164 3.22 0.17 1.66
N ALA A 165 2.25 1.09 1.51
CA ALA A 165 0.86 0.86 1.89
C ALA A 165 0.18 -0.16 0.95
N LEU A 166 0.42 -0.06 -0.36
CA LEU A 166 -0.07 -1.03 -1.34
C LEU A 166 0.60 -2.39 -1.22
N TRP A 167 1.91 -2.40 -0.95
CA TRP A 167 2.68 -3.65 -0.79
C TRP A 167 2.36 -4.38 0.52
N GLY A 168 2.06 -3.63 1.58
CA GLY A 168 1.75 -4.17 2.91
C GLY A 168 0.33 -4.73 3.06
N SER A 169 -0.53 -4.58 2.05
CA SER A 169 -1.94 -4.98 2.09
C SER A 169 -2.29 -5.99 0.99
N SER A 170 -3.46 -6.62 1.11
CA SER A 170 -4.02 -7.44 0.03
C SER A 170 -4.54 -6.53 -1.08
N ILE A 171 -4.04 -6.73 -2.30
CA ILE A 171 -4.45 -5.97 -3.48
C ILE A 171 -5.53 -6.76 -4.24
N ARG A 172 -6.73 -6.20 -4.35
CA ARG A 172 -7.78 -6.72 -5.25
C ARG A 172 -7.69 -6.02 -6.58
N ASN A 173 -7.41 -6.77 -7.64
CA ASN A 173 -7.38 -6.25 -9.00
C ASN A 173 -8.66 -6.67 -9.73
N TYR A 174 -9.53 -5.70 -10.03
CA TYR A 174 -10.81 -5.97 -10.68
C TYR A 174 -10.69 -6.12 -12.20
N THR A 175 -9.60 -5.64 -12.80
CA THR A 175 -9.40 -5.60 -14.26
C THR A 175 -8.53 -6.75 -14.77
N ARG A 176 -7.78 -7.42 -13.89
CA ARG A 176 -6.83 -8.47 -14.29
C ARG A 176 -7.48 -9.64 -15.02
N ASN A 177 -8.68 -10.04 -14.59
CA ASN A 177 -9.41 -11.14 -15.21
C ASN A 177 -10.32 -10.59 -16.32
N PRO A 178 -10.40 -11.28 -17.48
CA PRO A 178 -11.21 -10.82 -18.61
C PRO A 178 -12.72 -10.89 -18.32
N THR A 179 -13.11 -11.75 -17.37
CA THR A 179 -14.49 -11.97 -16.96
C THR A 179 -14.63 -11.77 -15.46
N ARG A 180 -15.81 -11.30 -15.05
CA ARG A 180 -16.17 -11.04 -13.66
C ARG A 180 -17.58 -11.53 -13.38
N ARG A 181 -17.76 -12.11 -12.20
CA ARG A 181 -19.06 -12.55 -11.68
C ARG A 181 -19.78 -11.39 -11.01
N LEU A 182 -21.07 -11.24 -11.32
CA LEU A 182 -22.02 -10.43 -10.58
C LEU A 182 -22.90 -11.37 -9.76
N ASP A 183 -23.00 -11.10 -8.46
CA ASP A 183 -24.03 -11.66 -7.59
C ASP A 183 -25.05 -10.53 -7.34
N LEU A 184 -26.29 -10.72 -7.81
CA LEU A 184 -27.40 -9.78 -7.63
C LEU A 184 -28.43 -10.39 -6.68
N GLU A 185 -28.57 -9.80 -5.50
CA GLU A 185 -29.57 -10.21 -4.52
C GLU A 185 -30.94 -9.62 -4.86
N VAL A 186 -31.95 -10.47 -4.80
CA VAL A 186 -33.34 -10.17 -5.17
C VAL A 186 -34.24 -10.73 -4.08
N GLU A 187 -35.06 -9.88 -3.49
CA GLU A 187 -36.04 -10.29 -2.49
C GLU A 187 -37.38 -10.59 -3.17
N VAL A 188 -37.96 -11.75 -2.86
CA VAL A 188 -39.27 -12.21 -3.34
C VAL A 188 -40.15 -12.51 -2.13
N SER A 189 -41.46 -12.32 -2.22
CA SER A 189 -42.36 -12.70 -1.12
C SER A 189 -42.37 -14.22 -0.94
N VAL A 190 -42.38 -14.70 0.31
CA VAL A 190 -42.57 -16.13 0.62
C VAL A 190 -43.98 -16.64 0.27
N HIS A 191 -44.92 -15.73 0.02
CA HIS A 191 -46.28 -16.08 -0.40
C HIS A 191 -46.40 -16.34 -1.90
N ASP A 192 -45.40 -15.93 -2.69
CA ASP A 192 -45.38 -16.14 -4.13
C ASP A 192 -44.78 -17.51 -4.48
N ASP A 193 -45.03 -17.97 -5.70
CA ASP A 193 -44.33 -19.12 -6.26
C ASP A 193 -42.85 -18.78 -6.52
N ILE A 194 -41.99 -19.29 -5.63
CA ILE A 194 -40.55 -19.05 -5.67
C ILE A 194 -39.92 -19.68 -6.91
N ASP A 195 -40.34 -20.87 -7.31
CA ASP A 195 -39.80 -21.55 -8.49
C ASP A 195 -40.11 -20.75 -9.76
N ARG A 196 -41.31 -20.17 -9.84
CA ARG A 196 -41.71 -19.23 -10.90
C ARG A 196 -40.83 -17.97 -10.91
N ALA A 197 -40.54 -17.40 -9.73
CA ALA A 197 -39.64 -16.26 -9.62
C ALA A 197 -38.21 -16.59 -10.08
N LEU A 198 -37.64 -17.72 -9.64
CA LEU A 198 -36.31 -18.18 -10.03
C LEU A 198 -36.22 -18.41 -11.55
N ALA A 199 -37.24 -19.05 -12.15
CA ALA A 199 -37.31 -19.27 -13.59
C ALA A 199 -37.35 -17.95 -14.38
N ALA A 200 -38.11 -16.96 -13.91
CA ALA A 200 -38.18 -15.65 -14.53
C ALA A 200 -36.84 -14.88 -14.45
N LEU A 201 -36.15 -14.95 -13.31
CA LEU A 201 -34.81 -14.36 -13.12
C LEU A 201 -33.77 -15.04 -14.01
N HIS A 202 -33.84 -16.37 -14.14
CA HIS A 202 -32.96 -17.13 -15.03
C HIS A 202 -33.20 -16.73 -16.49
N ALA A 203 -34.47 -16.64 -16.92
CA ALA A 203 -34.81 -16.21 -18.28
C ALA A 203 -34.34 -14.77 -18.58
N LEU A 204 -34.46 -13.85 -17.61
CA LEU A 204 -33.92 -12.49 -17.72
C LEU A 204 -32.40 -12.49 -17.95
N ALA A 205 -31.67 -13.33 -17.21
CA ALA A 205 -30.22 -13.43 -17.33
C ALA A 205 -29.79 -14.01 -18.67
N VAL A 206 -30.46 -15.08 -19.13
CA VAL A 206 -30.17 -15.71 -20.43
C VAL A 206 -30.48 -14.77 -21.60
N ALA A 207 -31.47 -13.89 -21.46
CA ALA A 207 -31.84 -12.93 -22.50
C ALA A 207 -30.89 -11.72 -22.61
N ASP A 208 -30.05 -11.45 -21.61
CA ASP A 208 -29.12 -10.31 -21.66
C ASP A 208 -27.89 -10.64 -22.53
N PRO A 209 -27.56 -9.80 -23.54
CA PRO A 209 -26.48 -10.10 -24.48
C PRO A 209 -25.07 -10.03 -23.87
N ASP A 210 -24.90 -9.38 -22.72
CA ASP A 210 -23.59 -9.26 -22.05
C ASP A 210 -23.37 -10.39 -21.02
N VAL A 211 -24.38 -11.23 -20.77
CA VAL A 211 -24.28 -12.40 -19.89
C VAL A 211 -23.66 -13.57 -20.65
N LEU A 212 -22.57 -14.11 -20.09
CA LEU A 212 -21.93 -15.31 -20.60
C LEU A 212 -22.78 -16.54 -20.32
N GLN A 213 -22.87 -17.43 -21.30
CA GLN A 213 -23.56 -18.72 -21.18
C GLN A 213 -22.64 -19.82 -20.64
N ASP A 214 -21.32 -19.59 -20.66
CA ASP A 214 -20.31 -20.43 -20.02
C ASP A 214 -19.34 -19.54 -19.24
N PRO A 215 -19.34 -19.56 -17.90
CA PRO A 215 -20.23 -20.36 -17.04
C PRO A 215 -21.69 -19.92 -17.14
N ALA A 216 -22.61 -20.88 -17.07
CA ALA A 216 -24.05 -20.61 -17.17
C ALA A 216 -24.57 -19.72 -16.02
N PRO A 217 -25.59 -18.89 -16.28
CA PRO A 217 -26.33 -18.19 -15.23
C PRO A 217 -26.88 -19.17 -14.22
N ASP A 218 -26.79 -18.82 -12.94
CA ASP A 218 -27.30 -19.64 -11.85
C ASP A 218 -28.20 -18.79 -10.95
N VAL A 219 -29.34 -19.35 -10.54
CA VAL A 219 -30.31 -18.65 -9.70
C VAL A 219 -30.70 -19.59 -8.56
N MET A 220 -30.49 -19.12 -7.34
CA MET A 220 -30.69 -19.93 -6.14
C MET A 220 -31.32 -19.12 -5.02
N VAL A 221 -32.06 -19.78 -4.15
CA VAL A 221 -32.49 -19.19 -2.87
C VAL A 221 -31.30 -19.26 -1.91
N MET A 222 -30.86 -18.11 -1.42
CA MET A 222 -29.77 -18.03 -0.45
C MET A 222 -30.24 -18.28 0.97
N ARG A 223 -31.40 -17.71 1.32
CA ARG A 223 -32.02 -17.84 2.64
C ARG A 223 -33.49 -17.40 2.59
N PHE A 224 -34.20 -17.75 3.65
CA PHE A 224 -35.51 -17.22 3.98
C PHE A 224 -35.38 -16.28 5.19
N ASP A 225 -35.92 -15.08 5.08
CA ASP A 225 -36.14 -14.12 6.16
C ASP A 225 -37.68 -14.05 6.45
N ASP A 226 -38.11 -13.31 7.48
CA ASP A 226 -39.49 -13.37 8.05
C ASP A 226 -40.64 -13.49 7.03
N SER A 227 -40.64 -12.64 6.01
CA SER A 227 -41.68 -12.61 4.95
C SER A 227 -41.08 -12.58 3.54
N THR A 228 -39.77 -12.86 3.42
CA THR A 228 -39.03 -12.72 2.16
C THR A 228 -38.12 -13.93 1.91
N ALA A 229 -38.16 -14.44 0.68
CA ALA A 229 -37.15 -15.34 0.17
C ALA A 229 -36.08 -14.49 -0.54
N VAL A 230 -34.82 -14.63 -0.12
CA VAL A 230 -33.69 -13.91 -0.74
C VAL A 230 -33.09 -14.81 -1.81
N ALA A 231 -33.40 -14.51 -3.07
CA ALA A 231 -32.81 -15.14 -4.23
C ALA A 231 -31.51 -14.42 -4.63
N ASN A 232 -30.56 -15.17 -5.19
CA ASN A 232 -29.34 -14.63 -5.78
C ASN A 232 -29.26 -15.03 -7.25
N LEU A 233 -29.19 -14.03 -8.12
CA LEU A 233 -28.88 -14.18 -9.53
C LEU A 233 -27.38 -14.02 -9.74
N ARG A 234 -26.73 -15.13 -10.11
CA ARG A 234 -25.29 -15.20 -10.38
C ARG A 234 -25.05 -15.26 -11.87
N VAL A 235 -24.37 -14.25 -12.40
CA VAL A 235 -24.04 -14.16 -13.83
C VAL A 235 -22.58 -13.77 -14.03
N TRP A 236 -21.99 -14.25 -15.12
CA TRP A 236 -20.65 -13.86 -15.56
C TRP A 236 -20.74 -12.94 -16.77
N THR A 237 -19.84 -11.98 -16.87
CA THR A 237 -19.74 -11.02 -17.98
C THR A 237 -18.29 -10.64 -18.21
N HIS A 238 -17.97 -10.08 -19.38
CA HIS A 238 -16.72 -9.37 -19.56
C HIS A 238 -16.61 -8.15 -18.64
N THR A 239 -15.40 -7.89 -18.16
CA THR A 239 -15.13 -6.86 -17.14
C THR A 239 -15.46 -5.44 -17.61
N ASP A 240 -15.32 -5.15 -18.90
CA ASP A 240 -15.66 -3.86 -19.52
C ASP A 240 -17.19 -3.61 -19.56
N LYS A 241 -18.00 -4.67 -19.63
CA LYS A 241 -19.47 -4.60 -19.62
C LYS A 241 -20.09 -4.71 -18.24
N PHE A 242 -19.30 -5.05 -17.22
CA PHE A 242 -19.77 -5.40 -15.88
C PHE A 242 -20.78 -4.39 -15.30
N TRP A 243 -20.45 -3.09 -15.31
CA TRP A 243 -21.32 -2.06 -14.75
C TRP A 243 -22.57 -1.82 -15.59
N ALA A 244 -22.44 -1.80 -16.92
CA ALA A 244 -23.56 -1.63 -17.83
C ALA A 244 -24.59 -2.76 -17.70
N MET A 245 -24.12 -4.02 -17.67
CA MET A 245 -24.94 -5.21 -17.45
C MET A 245 -25.62 -5.16 -16.07
N ARG A 246 -24.86 -4.88 -14.99
CA ARG A 246 -25.42 -4.78 -13.63
C ARG A 246 -26.59 -3.81 -13.56
N TRP A 247 -26.45 -2.61 -14.13
CA TRP A 247 -27.52 -1.61 -14.09
C TRP A 247 -28.70 -1.96 -15.00
N ARG A 248 -28.45 -2.65 -16.12
CA ARG A 248 -29.51 -3.12 -17.03
C ARG A 248 -30.37 -4.19 -16.37
N LEU A 249 -29.75 -5.23 -15.81
CA LEU A 249 -30.43 -6.30 -15.09
C LEU A 249 -31.23 -5.75 -13.90
N ALA A 250 -30.61 -4.88 -13.09
CA ALA A 250 -31.28 -4.27 -11.93
C ALA A 250 -32.52 -3.45 -12.33
N ARG A 251 -32.50 -2.77 -13.48
CA ARG A 251 -33.66 -2.01 -13.99
C ARG A 251 -34.79 -2.92 -14.45
N GLN A 252 -34.46 -4.03 -15.10
CA GLN A 252 -35.46 -4.96 -15.65
C GLN A 252 -36.08 -5.86 -14.58
N LEU A 253 -35.34 -6.11 -13.49
CA LEU A 253 -35.71 -6.97 -12.38
C LEU A 253 -37.16 -6.82 -11.91
N ARG A 254 -37.58 -5.59 -11.59
CA ARG A 254 -38.94 -5.32 -11.08
C ARG A 254 -40.01 -5.70 -12.10
N LYS A 255 -39.78 -5.40 -13.38
CA LYS A 255 -40.73 -5.71 -14.45
C LYS A 255 -40.82 -7.22 -14.64
N THR A 256 -39.68 -7.91 -14.69
CA THR A 256 -39.62 -9.37 -14.84
C THR A 256 -40.37 -10.10 -13.74
N LEU A 257 -40.22 -9.70 -12.48
CA LEU A 257 -40.94 -10.31 -11.37
C LEU A 257 -42.44 -10.04 -11.44
N ALA A 258 -42.85 -8.81 -11.80
CA ALA A 258 -44.26 -8.46 -11.96
C ALA A 258 -44.93 -9.24 -13.11
N ASP A 259 -44.24 -9.42 -14.23
CA ASP A 259 -44.72 -10.22 -15.38
C ASP A 259 -44.83 -11.71 -15.02
N ALA A 260 -44.03 -12.17 -14.04
CA ALA A 260 -44.11 -13.50 -13.44
C ALA A 260 -45.09 -13.59 -12.26
N ASP A 261 -45.91 -12.55 -12.02
CA ASP A 261 -46.91 -12.51 -10.95
C ASP A 261 -46.27 -12.73 -9.55
N CYS A 262 -45.03 -12.28 -9.38
CA CYS A 262 -44.29 -12.26 -8.12
C CYS A 262 -44.12 -10.80 -7.66
N ALA A 263 -44.46 -10.52 -6.41
CA ALA A 263 -44.36 -9.19 -5.83
C ALA A 263 -43.00 -8.98 -5.16
N LEU A 264 -42.50 -7.74 -5.24
CA LEU A 264 -41.44 -7.31 -4.34
C LEU A 264 -42.03 -7.19 -2.92
N PRO A 265 -41.40 -7.80 -1.91
CA PRO A 265 -41.98 -7.84 -0.58
C PRO A 265 -42.08 -6.43 0.02
N ILE A 266 -43.23 -6.17 0.64
CA ILE A 266 -43.42 -5.00 1.49
C ILE A 266 -43.19 -5.46 2.92
N ARG A 267 -42.41 -4.70 3.70
CA ARG A 267 -42.20 -5.01 5.11
C ARG A 267 -43.53 -4.99 5.86
N THR A 268 -44.02 -6.17 6.22
CA THR A 268 -45.28 -6.36 6.92
C THR A 268 -44.97 -6.67 8.40
N ARG A 269 -45.80 -6.17 9.30
CA ARG A 269 -45.75 -6.51 10.73
C ARG A 269 -47.11 -7.02 11.16
N GLU A 270 -47.14 -8.16 11.83
CA GLU A 270 -48.35 -8.67 12.46
C GLU A 270 -48.54 -7.95 13.81
N LEU A 271 -49.68 -7.30 14.01
CA LEU A 271 -50.05 -6.64 15.25
C LEU A 271 -51.13 -7.46 15.95
N HIS A 272 -50.74 -8.22 16.98
CA HIS A 272 -51.70 -8.83 17.89
C HIS A 272 -52.24 -7.78 18.87
N ILE A 273 -53.44 -7.26 18.59
CA ILE A 273 -54.15 -6.37 19.51
C ILE A 273 -54.90 -7.23 20.53
N VAL A 274 -54.35 -7.34 21.74
CA VAL A 274 -55.04 -7.98 22.87
C VAL A 274 -55.97 -6.94 23.51
N HIS A 275 -57.28 -7.13 23.38
CA HIS A 275 -58.27 -6.31 24.09
C HIS A 275 -58.50 -6.93 25.47
N ASP A 276 -57.93 -6.32 26.51
CA ASP A 276 -58.12 -6.77 27.89
C ASP A 276 -59.51 -6.30 28.38
N ALA A 277 -60.51 -7.14 28.19
CA ALA A 277 -61.90 -6.85 28.50
C ALA A 277 -62.27 -7.17 29.96
N GLU A 278 -61.43 -6.83 30.94
CA GLU A 278 -61.70 -7.14 32.36
C GLU A 278 -61.13 -6.06 33.32
N ARG A 279 -61.69 -4.84 33.28
CA ARG A 279 -61.55 -3.85 34.37
C ARG A 279 -62.75 -2.91 34.56
N ARG A 280 -63.98 -3.40 34.37
CA ARG A 280 -65.18 -2.61 34.73
C ARG A 280 -66.36 -3.49 35.13
N THR A 281 -66.30 -4.12 36.31
CA THR A 281 -67.45 -4.37 37.21
C THR A 281 -66.98 -5.21 38.39
N ASP A 282 -66.49 -4.57 39.46
CA ASP A 282 -66.49 -5.17 40.81
C ASP A 282 -66.34 -4.08 41.89
N GLY A 283 -67.14 -3.01 41.75
CA GLY A 283 -67.17 -1.87 42.66
C GLY A 283 -68.56 -1.36 42.97
N ALA A 284 -69.60 -2.21 42.87
CA ALA A 284 -70.98 -1.77 43.06
C ALA A 284 -71.91 -2.82 43.67
N HIS A 285 -71.51 -3.51 44.74
CA HIS A 285 -72.48 -4.11 45.68
C HIS A 285 -71.98 -3.99 47.13
N ALA A 286 -72.07 -2.77 47.65
CA ALA A 286 -72.14 -2.50 49.08
C ALA A 286 -73.02 -1.26 49.30
N ARG A 287 -74.35 -1.46 49.36
CA ARG A 287 -75.33 -0.58 50.03
C ARG A 287 -76.74 -1.17 49.95
N GLN A 288 -77.39 -1.24 51.13
CA GLN A 288 -78.82 -1.52 51.41
C GLN A 288 -79.22 -3.00 51.29
N VAL A 289 -79.76 -3.71 52.28
CA VAL A 289 -80.44 -3.40 53.56
C VAL A 289 -80.07 -4.47 54.58
#